data_AF-A0A1X7MT65-F1
#
_entry.id   AF-A0A1X7MT65-F1
#
_cell.length_a   1.000
_cell.length_b   1.000
_cell.length_c   1.000
_cell.angle_alpha   90.00
_cell.angle_beta   90.00
_cell.angle_gamma   90.00
#
_symmetry.space_group_name_H-M   'P 1'
#
loop_
_entity.id
_entity.type
_entity.pdbx_description
1 polymer ?
#
loop_
_entity_poly.entity_id
_entity_poly.type
_entity_poly.pdbx_seq_one_letter_code
_entity_poly.pdbx_strand_id
1 'polypeptide(L)' 'MEKEDWLLLELEKLFTSSQEYKQKALLKAAMELVKEQFKRINQMEGELDGRLWSPRDWHN' A
#
# COMPACT_ATOMS: atom_id res chain seq x y z
N MET A 1 -12.77 -1.47 8.26
CA MET A 1 -11.40 -1.99 8.14
C MET A 1 -10.85 -1.41 6.86
N GLU A 2 -9.72 -0.71 6.93
CA GLU A 2 -9.12 -0.09 5.75
C GLU A 2 -8.64 -1.19 4.78
N LYS A 3 -8.65 -0.93 3.46
CA LYS A 3 -8.29 -1.96 2.45
C LYS A 3 -6.88 -2.50 2.67
N GLU A 4 -5.96 -1.65 3.15
CA GLU A 4 -4.60 -2.03 3.54
C GLU A 4 -4.62 -3.05 4.69
N ASP A 5 -5.30 -2.74 5.79
CA ASP A 5 -5.40 -3.61 6.96
C ASP A 5 -5.95 -4.99 6.63
N TRP A 6 -7.03 -5.04 5.83
CA TRP A 6 -7.63 -6.31 5.43
C TRP A 6 -6.65 -7.18 4.64
N LEU A 7 -5.93 -6.58 3.68
CA LEU A 7 -4.97 -7.30 2.84
C LEU A 7 -3.75 -7.78 3.64
N LEU A 8 -3.22 -6.94 4.53
CA LEU A 8 -2.11 -7.31 5.41
C LEU A 8 -2.49 -8.44 6.36
N LEU A 9 -3.70 -8.41 6.93
CA LEU A 9 -4.21 -9.49 7.78
C LEU A 9 -4.30 -10.82 7.04
N GLU A 10 -4.73 -10.80 5.77
CA GLU A 10 -4.84 -12.03 4.99
C GLU A 10 -3.45 -12.60 4.63
N LEU A 11 -2.50 -11.74 4.27
CA LEU A 11 -1.11 -12.15 4.04
C LEU A 11 -0.46 -12.71 5.31
N GLU A 12 -0.77 -12.15 6.48
CA GLU A 12 -0.26 -12.65 7.77
C GLU A 12 -0.83 -14.03 8.11
N LYS A 13 -2.12 -14.29 7.84
CA LYS A 13 -2.70 -15.64 7.99
C LYS A 13 -2.03 -16.66 7.08
N LEU A 14 -1.72 -16.28 5.83
CA LEU A 14 -0.99 -17.14 4.91
C LEU A 14 0.46 -17.37 5.39
N PHE A 15 1.11 -16.34 5.92
CA PHE A 15 2.47 -16.43 6.44
C PHE A 15 2.56 -17.37 7.65
N THR A 16 1.61 -17.25 8.57
CA THR A 16 1.55 -18.06 9.80
C THR A 16 1.18 -19.52 9.52
N SER A 17 0.34 -19.78 8.51
CA SER A 17 -0.03 -21.15 8.10
C SER A 17 1.01 -21.84 7.22
N SER A 18 1.89 -21.09 6.53
CA SER A 18 2.95 -21.67 5.71
C SER A 18 4.07 -22.31 6.56
N GLN A 19 4.61 -23.44 6.10
CA GLN A 19 5.78 -24.09 6.71
C GLN A 19 7.06 -23.93 5.89
N GLU A 20 6.93 -23.62 4.60
CA GLU A 20 8.06 -23.51 3.69
C GLU A 20 8.75 -22.15 3.79
N TYR A 21 10.07 -22.16 3.99
CA TYR A 21 10.87 -20.94 4.10
C TYR A 21 10.69 -20.01 2.88
N LYS A 22 10.69 -20.56 1.66
CA LYS A 22 10.55 -19.77 0.43
C LYS A 22 9.20 -19.05 0.37
N GLN A 23 8.13 -19.73 0.78
CA GLN A 23 6.79 -19.15 0.82
C GLN A 23 6.71 -18.03 1.88
N LYS A 24 7.27 -18.25 3.07
CA LYS A 24 7.37 -17.22 4.11
C LYS A 24 8.14 -15.99 3.64
N ALA A 25 9.27 -16.19 2.97
CA ALA A 25 10.07 -15.09 2.43
C ALA A 25 9.30 -14.28 1.37
N LEU A 26 8.59 -14.98 0.46
CA LEU A 26 7.74 -14.34 -0.55
C LEU A 26 6.61 -13.53 0.10
N LEU A 27 5.90 -14.10 1.07
CA LEU A 27 4.80 -13.44 1.77
C LEU A 27 5.28 -12.22 2.54
N LYS A 28 6.46 -12.31 3.17
CA LYS A 28 7.08 -11.16 3.84
C LYS A 28 7.39 -10.02 2.88
N ALA A 29 8.01 -10.32 1.74
CA ALA A 29 8.29 -9.33 0.71
C ALA A 29 7.00 -8.72 0.13
N ALA A 30 5.95 -9.53 -0.05
CA ALA A 30 4.65 -9.06 -0.51
C ALA A 30 4.01 -8.07 0.49
N MET A 31 4.08 -8.35 1.80
CA MET A 31 3.60 -7.42 2.83
C MET A 31 4.35 -6.08 2.81
N GLU A 32 5.67 -6.11 2.61
CA GLU A 32 6.49 -4.90 2.48
C GLU A 32 6.10 -4.10 1.23
N LEU A 33 5.88 -4.77 0.10
CA LEU A 33 5.43 -4.14 -1.14
C LEU A 33 4.06 -3.49 -0.97
N VAL A 34 3.10 -4.18 -0.36
CA VAL A 34 1.75 -3.65 -0.14
C VAL A 34 1.79 -2.34 0.65
N LYS A 35 2.54 -2.30 1.76
CA LYS A 35 2.69 -1.08 2.59
C LYS A 35 3.24 0.09 1.77
N GLU A 36 4.27 -0.16 0.97
CA GLU A 36 4.87 0.88 0.13
C GLU A 36 3.90 1.36 -0.96
N GLN A 37 3.09 0.47 -1.53
CA GLN A 37 2.10 0.84 -2.53
C GLN A 37 0.98 1.71 -1.94
N PHE A 38 0.47 1.39 -0.74
CA PHE A 38 -0.52 2.24 -0.07
C PHE A 38 0.05 3.61 0.30
N LYS A 39 1.29 3.66 0.79
CA LYS A 39 2.00 4.92 1.02
C LYS A 39 2.07 5.78 -0.25
N ARG A 40 2.41 5.19 -1.40
CA ARG A 40 2.46 5.91 -2.69
C ARG A 40 1.11 6.42 -3.14
N ILE A 41 0.05 5.63 -2.95
CA ILE A 41 -1.33 6.06 -3.26
C ILE A 41 -1.68 7.30 -2.43
N ASN A 42 -1.45 7.26 -1.12
CA ASN A 42 -1.74 8.38 -0.22
C ASN A 42 -0.93 9.64 -0.59
N GLN A 43 0.33 9.47 -0.98
CA GLN A 43 1.16 10.58 -1.47
C GLN A 43 0.63 11.16 -2.79
N MET A 44 0.26 10.31 -3.74
CA MET A 44 -0.30 10.75 -5.02
C MET A 44 -1.65 11.45 -4.86
N GLU A 45 -2.51 10.96 -3.97
CA GLU A 45 -3.77 11.63 -3.62
C GLU A 45 -3.49 13.03 -3.05
N GLY A 46 -2.54 13.15 -2.12
CA GLY A 46 -2.13 14.45 -1.58
C GLY A 46 -1.52 15.39 -2.62
N GLU A 47 -0.71 14.88 -3.55
CA GLU A 47 -0.18 15.68 -4.67
C GLU A 47 -1.28 16.15 -5.62
N LEU A 48 -2.23 15.26 -5.96
CA LEU A 48 -3.37 15.59 -6.80
C LEU A 48 -4.24 16.67 -6.15
N ASP A 49 -4.54 16.52 -4.87
CA ASP A 49 -5.28 17.53 -4.10
C ASP A 49 -4.50 18.85 -4.06
N GLY A 50 -3.20 18.82 -3.80
CA GLY A 50 -2.36 20.03 -3.80
C GLY A 50 -2.35 20.77 -5.13
N ARG A 51 -2.32 20.05 -6.26
CA ARG A 51 -2.41 20.64 -7.60
C ARG A 51 -3.81 21.15 -7.91
N LEU A 52 -4.85 20.37 -7.58
CA LEU A 52 -6.24 20.77 -7.81
C LEU A 52 -6.61 22.02 -7.03
N TRP A 53 -6.04 22.21 -5.84
CA TRP A 53 -6.28 23.37 -4.98
C TRP A 53 -5.24 24.50 -5.17
N SER A 54 -4.37 24.42 -6.18
CA SER A 54 -3.39 25.46 -6.52
C SER A 54 -3.98 26.45 -7.53
N PRO A 55 -4.30 27.70 -7.12
CA PRO A 55 -4.88 28.69 -8.04
C PRO A 55 -3.94 29.11 -9.18
N ARG A 56 -2.64 28.79 -9.05
CA ARG A 56 -1.62 29.01 -10.08
C ARG A 56 -1.86 28.16 -11.33
N ASP A 57 -2.49 27.00 -11.18
CA ASP A 57 -2.72 26.04 -12.26
C ASP A 57 -4.12 26.19 -12.90
N TRP A 58 -4.96 27.10 -12.38
CA TRP A 58 -6.34 27.34 -12.87
C TRP A 58 -6.44 28.38 -13.99
N HIS A 59 -5.36 29.11 -14.29
CA HIS A 59 -5.34 30.23 -15.23
C HIS A 59 -4.60 29.96 -16.55
N ASN A 60 -4.26 28.69 -16.85
CA ASN A 60 -3.69 28.28 -18.14
C ASN A 60 -4.70 27.55 -19.01
#